data_AF-A0A932JBD2-F1
#
_entry.id   AF-A0A932JBD2-F1
#
_cell.length_a   1.000
_cell.length_b   1.000
_cell.length_c   1.000
_cell.angle_alpha   90.00
_cell.angle_beta   90.00
_cell.angle_gamma   90.00
#
_symmetry.space_group_name_H-M   'P 1'
#
loop_
_entity.id
_entity.type
_entity.pdbx_description
1 polymer ?
#
loop_
_entity_poly.entity_id
_entity_poly.type
_entity_poly.pdbx_seq_one_letter_code
_entity_poly.pdbx_strand_id
1 'polypeptide(L)'
;MPDTDPPADTSSSNVTQGGLTTGEGSSITVGQGDVTGRDKNVVNIHAEPGATVIIGGAATAQAGAGLQALGELAGRSSAVRDAIVAFRTEFQEASHQIDVLGDYKDLHDLLHQLEFECYDVLLGAAATFPDDEDDSLIKYHLKLEDIADQLQEVNGRGFVARQDTVWIQRLAVLPADLDRALNTTDKKLLDNVLRRIKQTLDIQPSQINTRLNTTARALRLPALVQALAQVRDNLSAQPDLDSDKVSQFHRGVDALVNISGTLTALIDDHDGWQAVEALLKRIEDMMEADTQELEMSWPDLKTMSAPLCSRRTDKPAIAFLKEAATLEETIASANPDRIRKSFLSYRTRAGQLFYRIDVDLKRLCGELRKVGEPLASVLRMTE
;
A
#
# COMPACT_ATOMS: atom_id res chain seq x y z
N MET A 1 -18.04 -68.00 15.25
CA MET A 1 -17.03 -66.92 15.28
C MET A 1 -16.76 -66.54 13.84
N PRO A 2 -16.98 -65.27 13.50
CA PRO A 2 -16.93 -64.74 12.14
C PRO A 2 -15.49 -64.36 11.78
N ASP A 3 -15.18 -64.31 10.49
CA ASP A 3 -14.39 -63.21 9.93
C ASP A 3 -14.91 -62.94 8.52
N THR A 4 -15.55 -61.78 8.42
CA THR A 4 -16.19 -61.21 7.24
C THR A 4 -15.21 -60.27 6.56
N ASP A 5 -14.95 -60.50 5.28
CA ASP A 5 -14.31 -59.53 4.38
C ASP A 5 -15.15 -58.25 4.28
N PRO A 6 -14.53 -57.05 4.29
CA PRO A 6 -15.21 -55.82 3.92
C PRO A 6 -15.12 -55.55 2.40
N PRO A 7 -16.09 -54.79 1.84
CA PRO A 7 -16.24 -54.62 0.40
C PRO A 7 -15.36 -53.51 -0.19
N ALA A 8 -15.17 -53.61 -1.50
CA ALA A 8 -14.56 -52.61 -2.36
C ALA A 8 -15.38 -51.31 -2.37
N ASP A 9 -14.71 -50.18 -2.16
CA ASP A 9 -15.29 -48.85 -2.34
C ASP A 9 -14.75 -48.23 -3.64
N THR A 10 -15.68 -47.88 -4.52
CA THR A 10 -15.45 -47.20 -5.79
C THR A 10 -15.95 -45.78 -5.63
N SER A 11 -15.04 -44.87 -5.27
CA SER A 11 -15.35 -43.43 -5.21
C SER A 11 -14.55 -42.68 -6.28
N SER A 12 -15.22 -42.47 -7.41
CA SER A 12 -14.87 -41.47 -8.41
C SER A 12 -14.91 -40.08 -7.77
N SER A 13 -13.77 -39.41 -7.67
CA SER A 13 -13.69 -38.00 -7.29
C SER A 13 -13.50 -37.14 -8.54
N ASN A 14 -14.59 -36.53 -8.99
CA ASN A 14 -14.55 -35.40 -9.91
C ASN A 14 -13.84 -34.24 -9.22
N VAL A 15 -12.72 -33.79 -9.78
CA VAL A 15 -12.05 -32.55 -9.39
C VAL A 15 -12.82 -31.38 -9.99
N THR A 16 -13.72 -30.79 -9.20
CA THR A 16 -14.32 -29.49 -9.51
C THR A 16 -13.38 -28.40 -9.00
N GLN A 17 -12.98 -27.47 -9.88
CA GLN A 17 -12.23 -26.26 -9.52
C GLN A 17 -12.90 -25.55 -8.34
N GLY A 18 -12.20 -25.47 -7.19
CA GLY A 18 -12.71 -24.84 -5.98
C GLY A 18 -12.62 -23.31 -6.04
N GLY A 19 -13.65 -22.67 -6.59
CA GLY A 19 -14.06 -21.33 -6.15
C GLY A 19 -14.86 -21.47 -4.85
N LEU A 20 -14.40 -20.86 -3.76
CA LEU A 20 -15.14 -20.84 -2.50
C LEU A 20 -16.29 -19.82 -2.60
N THR A 21 -17.50 -20.31 -2.84
CA THR A 21 -18.73 -19.56 -2.61
C THR A 21 -19.13 -19.69 -1.14
N THR A 22 -19.09 -18.60 -0.38
CA THR A 22 -19.54 -18.57 1.01
C THR A 22 -21.07 -18.61 1.07
N GLY A 23 -21.63 -19.57 1.81
CA GLY A 23 -23.05 -19.60 2.17
C GLY A 23 -23.38 -18.60 3.29
N GLU A 24 -24.65 -18.18 3.38
CA GLU A 24 -25.16 -17.23 4.39
C GLU A 24 -24.68 -17.61 5.81
N GLY A 25 -24.00 -16.67 6.47
CA GLY A 25 -23.65 -16.76 7.89
C GLY A 25 -22.36 -17.51 8.24
N SER A 26 -21.48 -17.83 7.28
CA SER A 26 -20.21 -18.49 7.59
C SER A 26 -19.10 -17.50 7.98
N SER A 27 -18.54 -17.66 9.18
CA SER A 27 -17.32 -16.98 9.65
C SER A 27 -16.10 -17.80 9.26
N ILE A 28 -15.11 -17.17 8.62
CA ILE A 28 -13.82 -17.81 8.29
C ILE A 28 -12.79 -17.33 9.31
N THR A 29 -12.35 -18.23 10.18
CA THR A 29 -11.22 -17.99 11.09
C THR A 29 -9.95 -18.56 10.46
N VAL A 30 -9.02 -17.69 10.05
CA VAL A 30 -7.69 -18.10 9.59
C VAL A 30 -6.73 -18.03 10.78
N GLY A 31 -6.29 -19.19 11.27
CA GLY A 31 -5.22 -19.25 12.28
C GLY A 31 -3.87 -18.96 11.65
N GLN A 32 -3.20 -17.89 12.09
CA GLN A 32 -1.79 -17.66 11.78
C GLN A 32 -0.89 -18.25 12.86
N GLY A 33 0.21 -18.84 12.42
CA GLY A 33 1.27 -19.40 13.25
C GLY A 33 1.98 -18.37 14.13
N ASP A 34 2.66 -18.93 15.11
CA ASP A 34 3.32 -18.32 16.26
C ASP A 34 4.20 -17.10 15.92
N VAL A 35 3.83 -15.91 16.42
CA VAL A 35 4.68 -14.72 16.49
C VAL A 35 4.36 -13.97 17.79
N THR A 36 5.36 -13.88 18.67
CA THR A 36 5.29 -13.21 19.96
C THR A 36 5.45 -11.69 19.81
N GLY A 37 4.33 -10.97 19.77
CA GLY A 37 4.29 -9.51 19.83
C GLY A 37 2.92 -9.04 20.32
N ARG A 38 2.89 -8.24 21.39
CA ARG A 38 1.66 -7.72 22.00
C ARG A 38 1.08 -6.61 21.14
N ASP A 39 0.13 -6.96 20.28
CA ASP A 39 -1.11 -6.22 20.04
C ASP A 39 -2.03 -7.07 19.15
N LYS A 40 -3.09 -7.63 19.76
CA LYS A 40 -4.05 -8.49 19.09
C LYS A 40 -5.23 -7.66 18.58
N ASN A 41 -5.15 -7.18 17.34
CA ASN A 41 -6.35 -6.82 16.60
C ASN A 41 -6.81 -8.02 15.77
N VAL A 42 -7.70 -8.82 16.33
CA VAL A 42 -8.46 -9.83 15.58
C VAL A 42 -9.44 -9.07 14.69
N VAL A 43 -9.12 -8.92 13.41
CA VAL A 43 -10.05 -8.33 12.43
C VAL A 43 -11.00 -9.43 11.97
N ASN A 44 -12.23 -9.40 12.47
CA ASN A 44 -13.32 -10.20 11.90
C ASN A 44 -13.68 -9.62 10.52
N ILE A 45 -13.28 -10.30 9.45
CA ILE A 45 -13.64 -9.90 8.09
C ILE A 45 -15.02 -10.48 7.79
N HIS A 46 -16.07 -9.66 7.93
CA HIS A 46 -17.38 -9.96 7.36
C HIS A 46 -17.38 -9.60 5.87
N ALA A 47 -17.27 -10.61 5.02
CA ALA A 47 -17.48 -10.46 3.58
C ALA A 47 -18.96 -10.70 3.24
N GLU A 48 -19.61 -9.74 2.59
CA GLU A 48 -20.98 -9.91 2.09
C GLU A 48 -21.01 -10.76 0.81
N PRO A 49 -22.15 -11.42 0.50
CA PRO A 49 -22.29 -12.23 -0.72
C PRO A 49 -21.96 -11.42 -1.98
N GLY A 50 -20.97 -11.89 -2.75
CA GLY A 50 -20.50 -11.22 -3.98
C GLY A 50 -19.32 -10.25 -3.80
N ALA A 51 -18.81 -10.07 -2.58
CA ALA A 51 -17.57 -9.32 -2.38
C ALA A 51 -16.35 -10.16 -2.79
N THR A 52 -15.57 -9.70 -3.76
CA THR A 52 -14.23 -10.23 -4.02
C THR A 52 -13.30 -9.77 -2.91
N VAL A 53 -13.07 -10.63 -1.91
CA VAL A 53 -12.03 -10.42 -0.92
C VAL A 53 -10.70 -10.75 -1.58
N ILE A 54 -9.90 -9.73 -1.88
CA ILE A 54 -8.51 -9.93 -2.29
C ILE A 54 -7.72 -10.37 -1.07
N ILE A 55 -7.66 -11.68 -0.84
CA ILE A 55 -6.73 -12.29 0.10
C ILE A 55 -5.33 -12.19 -0.52
N GLY A 56 -4.72 -11.02 -0.44
CA GLY A 56 -3.39 -10.75 -1.02
C GLY A 56 -2.30 -11.70 -0.48
N GLY A 57 -2.48 -12.17 0.76
CA GLY A 57 -1.63 -13.20 1.35
C GLY A 57 -1.63 -14.54 0.60
N ALA A 58 -2.74 -14.92 -0.04
CA ALA A 58 -2.83 -16.19 -0.77
C ALA A 58 -2.06 -16.14 -2.09
N ALA A 59 -2.23 -15.07 -2.87
CA ALA A 59 -1.49 -14.88 -4.12
C ALA A 59 0.02 -14.75 -3.85
N THR A 60 0.40 -14.00 -2.82
CA THR A 60 1.80 -13.85 -2.40
C THR A 60 2.42 -15.18 -1.97
N ALA A 61 1.70 -15.97 -1.16
CA ALA A 61 2.17 -17.29 -0.74
C ALA A 61 2.29 -18.24 -1.95
N GLN A 62 1.36 -18.20 -2.90
CA GLN A 62 1.43 -18.99 -4.13
C GLN A 62 2.62 -18.57 -5.00
N ALA A 63 2.85 -17.27 -5.18
CA ALA A 63 4.00 -16.74 -5.89
C ALA A 63 5.32 -17.21 -5.26
N GLY A 64 5.46 -17.03 -3.94
CA GLY A 64 6.65 -17.49 -3.21
C GLY A 64 6.86 -19.00 -3.31
N ALA A 65 5.79 -19.79 -3.16
CA ALA A 65 5.86 -21.24 -3.28
C ALA A 65 6.21 -21.71 -4.70
N GLY A 66 5.74 -21.00 -5.74
CA GLY A 66 6.13 -21.27 -7.12
C GLY A 66 7.60 -20.96 -7.40
N LEU A 67 8.12 -19.86 -6.85
CA LEU A 67 9.55 -19.53 -6.94
C LEU A 67 10.43 -20.56 -6.21
N GLN A 68 9.98 -21.06 -5.05
CA GLN A 68 10.66 -22.17 -4.36
C GLN A 68 10.65 -23.45 -5.21
N ALA A 69 9.52 -23.81 -5.81
CA ALA A 69 9.43 -24.95 -6.72
C ALA A 69 10.37 -24.81 -7.93
N LEU A 70 10.51 -23.60 -8.48
CA LEU A 70 11.48 -23.31 -9.54
C LEU A 70 12.93 -23.57 -9.08
N GLY A 71 13.29 -23.15 -7.87
CA GLY A 71 14.60 -23.42 -7.28
C GLY A 71 14.88 -24.92 -7.14
N GLU A 72 13.91 -25.69 -6.66
CA GLU A 72 14.03 -27.14 -6.56
C GLU A 72 14.21 -27.82 -7.93
N LEU A 73 13.47 -27.38 -8.95
CA LEU A 73 13.60 -27.87 -10.32
C LEU A 73 14.99 -27.54 -10.90
N ALA A 74 15.52 -26.33 -10.66
CA ALA A 74 16.86 -25.91 -11.07
C ALA A 74 17.99 -26.69 -10.38
N GLY A 75 17.75 -27.19 -9.16
CA GLY A 75 18.65 -28.10 -8.47
C GLY A 75 18.77 -29.46 -9.15
N ARG A 76 17.73 -29.90 -9.86
CA ARG A 76 17.64 -31.25 -10.46
C ARG A 76 17.85 -31.28 -11.97
N SER A 77 17.69 -30.16 -12.67
CA SER A 77 17.83 -30.09 -14.14
C SER A 77 18.69 -28.91 -14.58
N SER A 78 19.75 -29.19 -15.34
CA SER A 78 20.64 -28.17 -15.90
C SER A 78 19.92 -27.28 -16.91
N ALA A 79 18.99 -27.83 -17.69
CA ALA A 79 18.20 -27.06 -18.64
C ALA A 79 17.34 -25.99 -17.96
N VAL A 80 16.81 -26.29 -16.76
CA VAL A 80 16.06 -25.32 -15.95
C VAL A 80 16.98 -24.24 -15.41
N ARG A 81 18.18 -24.62 -14.97
CA ARG A 81 19.20 -23.67 -14.52
C ARG A 81 19.63 -22.73 -15.63
N ASP A 82 19.89 -23.25 -16.83
CA ASP A 82 20.28 -22.46 -18.00
C ASP A 82 19.17 -21.46 -18.39
N ALA A 83 17.91 -21.89 -18.31
CA ALA A 83 16.77 -21.01 -18.54
C ALA A 83 16.68 -19.88 -17.51
N ILE A 84 16.94 -20.15 -16.23
CA ILE A 84 16.97 -19.10 -15.19
C ILE A 84 18.16 -18.15 -15.40
N VAL A 85 19.34 -18.68 -15.72
CA VAL A 85 20.55 -17.88 -15.99
C VAL A 85 20.31 -16.90 -17.15
N ALA A 86 19.58 -17.33 -18.18
CA ALA A 86 19.23 -16.47 -19.32
C ALA A 86 18.43 -15.21 -18.93
N PHE A 87 17.74 -15.22 -17.78
CA PHE A 87 16.95 -14.10 -17.27
C PHE A 87 17.50 -13.51 -15.97
N ARG A 88 18.73 -13.84 -15.58
CA ARG A 88 19.30 -13.44 -14.28
C ARG A 88 19.20 -11.93 -14.03
N THR A 89 19.45 -11.12 -15.05
CA THR A 89 19.40 -9.66 -14.95
C THR A 89 18.00 -9.16 -14.62
N GLU A 90 16.96 -9.72 -15.23
CA GLU A 90 15.56 -9.37 -14.96
C GLU A 90 15.17 -9.69 -13.52
N PHE A 91 15.61 -10.84 -13.00
CA PHE A 91 15.34 -11.26 -11.63
C PHE A 91 16.05 -10.34 -10.61
N GLN A 92 17.33 -10.02 -10.85
CA GLN A 92 18.11 -9.15 -9.97
C GLN A 92 17.52 -7.74 -9.91
N GLU A 93 17.20 -7.17 -11.08
CA GLU A 93 16.64 -5.84 -11.18
C GLU A 93 15.24 -5.76 -10.56
N ALA A 94 14.38 -6.75 -10.82
CA ALA A 94 13.04 -6.79 -10.21
C ALA A 94 13.11 -6.92 -8.69
N SER A 95 14.00 -7.76 -8.15
CA SER A 95 14.19 -7.89 -6.70
C SER A 95 14.62 -6.56 -6.09
N HIS A 96 15.61 -5.90 -6.67
CA HIS A 96 16.11 -4.62 -6.16
C HIS A 96 15.03 -3.53 -6.23
N GLN A 97 14.31 -3.42 -7.35
CA GLN A 97 13.25 -2.44 -7.52
C GLN A 97 12.07 -2.65 -6.57
N ILE A 98 11.75 -3.90 -6.17
CA ILE A 98 10.75 -4.18 -5.13
C ILE A 98 11.15 -3.55 -3.79
N ASP A 99 12.42 -3.68 -3.40
CA ASP A 99 12.91 -3.10 -2.14
C ASP A 99 12.89 -1.56 -2.19
N VAL A 100 13.35 -0.97 -3.29
CA VAL A 100 13.31 0.49 -3.53
C VAL A 100 11.87 1.01 -3.49
N LEU A 101 10.94 0.34 -4.16
CA LEU A 101 9.52 0.70 -4.18
C LEU A 101 8.92 0.68 -2.76
N GLY A 102 9.22 -0.38 -2.02
CA GLY A 102 8.76 -0.50 -0.65
C GLY A 102 9.29 0.61 0.25
N ASP A 103 10.58 0.97 0.13
CA ASP A 103 11.17 2.01 0.98
C ASP A 103 10.60 3.39 0.65
N TYR A 104 10.35 3.70 -0.63
CA TYR A 104 9.62 4.92 -0.98
C TYR A 104 8.21 4.95 -0.40
N LYS A 105 7.51 3.80 -0.34
CA LYS A 105 6.17 3.74 0.26
C LYS A 105 6.24 3.93 1.78
N ASP A 106 7.23 3.34 2.45
CA ASP A 106 7.42 3.54 3.88
C ASP A 106 7.72 5.02 4.20
N LEU A 107 8.57 5.69 3.41
CA LEU A 107 8.83 7.13 3.54
C LEU A 107 7.57 7.98 3.32
N HIS A 108 6.79 7.66 2.30
CA HIS A 108 5.52 8.33 2.00
C HIS A 108 4.55 8.25 3.19
N ASP A 109 4.41 7.06 3.77
CA ASP A 109 3.47 6.83 4.88
C ASP A 109 3.91 7.52 6.17
N LEU A 110 5.22 7.56 6.42
CA LEU A 110 5.77 8.30 7.54
C LEU A 110 5.57 9.81 7.39
N LEU A 111 5.65 10.33 6.17
CA LEU A 111 5.33 11.74 5.88
C LEU A 111 3.83 12.03 6.06
N HIS A 112 2.94 11.11 5.65
CA HIS A 112 1.50 11.23 5.92
C HIS A 112 1.19 11.21 7.42
N GLN A 113 1.82 10.31 8.19
CA GLN A 113 1.69 10.30 9.64
C GLN A 113 2.23 11.59 10.27
N LEU A 114 3.34 12.13 9.76
CA LEU A 114 3.89 13.39 10.22
C LEU A 114 2.92 14.56 9.98
N GLU A 115 2.26 14.61 8.82
CA GLU A 115 1.27 15.66 8.51
C GLU A 115 0.03 15.55 9.39
N PHE A 116 -0.71 14.44 9.26
CA PHE A 116 -2.07 14.33 9.78
C PHE A 116 -2.14 13.88 11.24
N GLU A 117 -1.19 13.06 11.71
CA GLU A 117 -1.22 12.52 13.07
C GLU A 117 -0.32 13.29 14.06
N CYS A 118 0.50 14.22 13.56
CA CYS A 118 1.47 14.93 14.38
C CYS A 118 1.41 16.45 14.16
N TYR A 119 1.75 16.93 12.96
CA TYR A 119 1.89 18.35 12.67
C TYR A 119 0.60 19.14 12.87
N ASP A 120 -0.53 18.68 12.32
CA ASP A 120 -1.81 19.39 12.43
C ASP A 120 -2.25 19.55 13.89
N VAL A 121 -2.03 18.52 14.71
CA VAL A 121 -2.38 18.57 16.13
C VAL A 121 -1.40 19.43 16.94
N LEU A 122 -0.10 19.33 16.66
CA LEU A 122 0.92 20.19 17.25
C LEU A 122 0.66 21.67 16.93
N LEU A 123 0.24 21.98 15.71
CA LEU A 123 -0.07 23.34 15.28
C LEU A 123 -1.26 23.90 16.08
N GLY A 124 -2.30 23.09 16.31
CA GLY A 124 -3.45 23.45 17.14
C GLY A 124 -3.05 23.69 18.60
N ALA A 125 -2.33 22.75 19.22
CA ALA A 125 -1.90 22.85 20.61
C ALA A 125 -0.90 24.01 20.85
N ALA A 126 -0.08 24.34 19.85
CA ALA A 126 0.86 25.46 19.95
C ALA A 126 0.19 26.84 19.99
N ALA A 127 -1.10 26.96 19.63
CA ALA A 127 -1.83 28.21 19.68
C ALA A 127 -2.15 28.66 21.12
N THR A 128 -2.30 27.71 22.05
CA THR A 128 -2.59 27.95 23.47
C THR A 128 -1.35 27.84 24.36
N PHE A 129 -0.20 27.45 23.81
CA PHE A 129 1.06 27.38 24.54
C PHE A 129 1.58 28.78 24.94
N PRO A 130 2.03 28.98 26.20
CA PRO A 130 2.24 27.99 27.26
C PRO A 130 1.10 27.88 28.28
N ASP A 131 -0.03 28.54 28.04
CA ASP A 131 -1.09 28.75 29.02
C ASP A 131 -1.98 27.51 29.22
N ASP A 132 -1.83 26.49 28.37
CA ASP A 132 -2.59 25.23 28.41
C ASP A 132 -1.89 24.17 29.28
N GLU A 133 -2.61 23.59 30.24
CA GLU A 133 -2.13 22.47 31.09
C GLU A 133 -2.26 21.10 30.39
N ASP A 134 -2.64 21.08 29.11
CA ASP A 134 -2.84 19.85 28.35
C ASP A 134 -1.52 19.13 28.03
N ASP A 135 -1.38 17.89 28.54
CA ASP A 135 -0.27 16.97 28.25
C ASP A 135 -0.17 16.55 26.76
N SER A 136 -1.07 17.05 25.90
CA SER A 136 -1.10 16.76 24.47
C SER A 136 0.24 17.05 23.77
N LEU A 137 0.94 18.14 24.11
CA LEU A 137 2.24 18.46 23.50
C LEU A 137 3.33 17.43 23.82
N ILE A 138 3.31 16.85 25.03
CA ILE A 138 4.25 15.77 25.42
C ILE A 138 3.95 14.50 24.61
N LYS A 139 2.67 14.15 24.46
CA LYS A 139 2.26 13.01 23.63
C LYS A 139 2.72 13.15 22.18
N TYR A 140 2.56 14.33 21.59
CA TYR A 140 2.97 14.54 20.19
C TYR A 140 4.48 14.73 20.03
N HIS A 141 5.21 15.11 21.08
CA HIS A 141 6.67 15.00 21.11
C HIS A 141 7.13 13.54 20.93
N LEU A 142 6.58 12.60 21.71
CA LEU A 142 6.91 11.17 21.57
C LEU A 142 6.54 10.62 20.18
N LYS A 143 5.41 11.07 19.61
CA LYS A 143 5.03 10.70 18.24
C LYS A 143 6.00 11.24 17.19
N LEU A 144 6.50 12.48 17.36
CA LEU A 144 7.51 13.05 16.46
C LEU A 144 8.84 12.30 16.56
N GLU A 145 9.24 11.89 17.77
CA GLU A 145 10.42 11.05 18.00
C GLU A 145 10.30 9.70 17.27
N ASP A 146 9.19 8.99 17.49
CA ASP A 146 8.89 7.70 16.83
C ASP A 146 8.92 7.81 15.29
N ILE A 147 8.31 8.85 14.73
CA ILE A 147 8.35 9.09 13.27
C ILE A 147 9.77 9.38 12.79
N ALA A 148 10.53 10.19 13.53
CA ALA A 148 11.90 10.53 13.17
C ALA A 148 12.82 9.30 13.18
N ASP A 149 12.67 8.43 14.18
CA ASP A 149 13.43 7.18 14.29
C ASP A 149 13.07 6.22 13.15
N GLN A 150 11.78 6.02 12.86
CA GLN A 150 11.34 5.18 11.73
C GLN A 150 11.85 5.72 10.38
N LEU A 151 11.88 7.04 10.18
CA LEU A 151 12.47 7.63 8.97
C LEU A 151 13.98 7.33 8.88
N GLN A 152 14.70 7.37 10.01
CA GLN A 152 16.11 7.00 10.04
C GLN A 152 16.32 5.50 9.75
N GLU A 153 15.45 4.63 10.28
CA GLU A 153 15.49 3.19 10.01
C GLU A 153 15.32 2.90 8.52
N VAL A 154 14.31 3.48 7.86
CA VAL A 154 14.09 3.32 6.42
C VAL A 154 15.30 3.82 5.64
N ASN A 155 15.84 5.00 5.98
CA ASN A 155 17.06 5.52 5.36
C ASN A 155 18.29 4.62 5.59
N GLY A 156 18.38 3.95 6.74
CA GLY A 156 19.46 3.05 7.09
C GLY A 156 19.53 1.77 6.25
N ARG A 157 18.41 1.38 5.62
CA ARG A 157 18.35 0.21 4.71
C ARG A 157 19.13 0.45 3.42
N GLY A 158 19.23 1.71 2.97
CA GLY A 158 20.10 2.12 1.87
C GLY A 158 19.59 1.79 0.47
N PHE A 159 18.32 1.40 0.28
CA PHE A 159 17.75 1.16 -1.05
C PHE A 159 17.38 2.47 -1.77
N VAL A 160 16.92 3.48 -1.04
CA VAL A 160 16.57 4.78 -1.61
C VAL A 160 17.82 5.64 -1.81
N ALA A 161 17.88 6.40 -2.91
CA ALA A 161 19.00 7.27 -3.21
C ALA A 161 19.16 8.37 -2.15
N ARG A 162 20.40 8.61 -1.71
CA ARG A 162 20.74 9.58 -0.65
C ARG A 162 20.16 10.99 -0.87
N GLN A 163 20.05 11.41 -2.12
CA GLN A 163 19.49 12.72 -2.48
C GLN A 163 18.01 12.86 -2.08
N ASP A 164 17.26 11.75 -2.10
CA ASP A 164 15.84 11.69 -1.78
C ASP A 164 15.61 11.49 -0.26
N THR A 165 16.68 11.29 0.54
CA THR A 165 16.61 11.08 2.01
C THR A 165 17.40 12.09 2.84
N VAL A 166 18.16 13.00 2.22
CA VAL A 166 19.04 13.96 2.93
C VAL A 166 18.31 14.86 3.93
N TRP A 167 17.01 15.09 3.71
CA TRP A 167 16.17 15.90 4.60
C TRP A 167 15.85 15.21 5.93
N ILE A 168 15.94 13.87 6.01
CA ILE A 168 15.62 13.09 7.22
C ILE A 168 16.51 13.52 8.39
N GLN A 169 17.79 13.80 8.14
CA GLN A 169 18.70 14.29 9.17
C GLN A 169 18.26 15.65 9.75
N ARG A 170 17.54 16.48 8.98
CA ARG A 170 17.04 17.78 9.43
C ARG A 170 15.78 17.64 10.30
N LEU A 171 14.98 16.60 10.10
CA LEU A 171 13.85 16.26 10.96
C LEU A 171 14.29 15.55 12.23
N ALA A 172 15.31 14.69 12.15
CA ALA A 172 15.78 13.89 13.28
C ALA A 172 16.23 14.70 14.51
N VAL A 173 16.59 15.97 14.33
CA VAL A 173 16.97 16.85 15.44
C VAL A 173 15.78 17.59 16.07
N LEU A 174 14.61 17.56 15.42
CA LEU A 174 13.42 18.29 15.85
C LEU A 174 12.79 17.77 17.16
N PRO A 175 12.78 16.45 17.46
CA PRO A 175 12.32 15.97 18.76
C PRO A 175 13.06 16.65 19.91
N ALA A 176 14.39 16.72 19.85
CA ALA A 176 15.20 17.37 20.89
C ALA A 176 14.95 18.89 21.00
N ASP A 177 14.75 19.58 19.87
CA ASP A 177 14.37 21.01 19.87
C ASP A 177 12.96 21.21 20.48
N LEU A 178 12.03 20.29 20.21
CA LEU A 178 10.68 20.31 20.78
C LEU A 178 10.70 20.05 22.29
N ASP A 179 11.41 19.02 22.76
CA ASP A 179 11.59 18.75 24.19
C ASP A 179 12.14 19.97 24.93
N ARG A 180 13.17 20.61 24.37
CA ARG A 180 13.72 21.84 24.94
C ARG A 180 12.68 22.97 24.98
N ALA A 181 11.87 23.14 23.93
CA ALA A 181 10.83 24.17 23.91
C ALA A 181 9.79 23.94 25.01
N LEU A 182 9.37 22.70 25.23
CA LEU A 182 8.42 22.33 26.28
C LEU A 182 9.02 22.54 27.68
N ASN A 183 10.24 22.04 27.91
CA ASN A 183 10.91 22.13 29.21
C ASN A 183 11.32 23.56 29.61
N THR A 184 11.49 24.47 28.63
CA THR A 184 11.86 25.88 28.87
C THR A 184 10.73 26.86 28.63
N THR A 185 9.54 26.36 28.26
CA THR A 185 8.38 27.20 27.95
C THR A 185 8.66 28.21 26.83
N ASP A 186 9.54 27.86 25.88
CA ASP A 186 10.01 28.77 24.81
C ASP A 186 9.12 28.66 23.56
N LYS A 187 8.13 29.55 23.48
CA LYS A 187 7.21 29.65 22.34
C LYS A 187 7.93 29.88 21.00
N LYS A 188 9.02 30.66 20.98
CA LYS A 188 9.75 30.94 19.73
C LYS A 188 10.46 29.70 19.21
N LEU A 189 10.99 28.88 20.12
CA LEU A 189 11.59 27.62 19.75
C LEU A 189 10.54 26.63 19.21
N LEU A 190 9.37 26.54 19.87
CA LEU A 190 8.23 25.75 19.38
C LEU A 190 7.80 26.17 17.97
N ASP A 191 7.64 27.48 17.73
CA ASP A 191 7.28 28.02 16.40
C ASP A 191 8.34 27.68 15.34
N ASN A 192 9.61 27.68 15.72
CA ASN A 192 10.69 27.30 14.81
C ASN A 192 10.64 25.80 14.46
N VAL A 193 10.35 24.93 15.43
CA VAL A 193 10.14 23.49 15.19
C VAL A 193 8.98 23.30 14.19
N LEU A 194 7.81 23.89 14.46
CA LEU A 194 6.64 23.79 13.58
C LEU A 194 6.93 24.26 12.16
N ARG A 195 7.59 25.41 12.02
CA ARG A 195 7.99 25.94 10.71
C ARG A 195 8.91 24.97 9.95
N ARG A 196 9.84 24.29 10.64
CA ARG A 196 10.76 23.32 10.01
C ARG A 196 10.05 22.03 9.61
N ILE A 197 9.09 21.56 10.39
CA ILE A 197 8.20 20.45 10.01
C ILE A 197 7.41 20.85 8.76
N LYS A 198 6.74 22.02 8.79
CA LYS A 198 5.98 22.54 7.67
C LYS A 198 6.79 22.63 6.38
N GLN A 199 8.02 23.18 6.43
CA GLN A 199 8.91 23.23 5.26
C GLN A 199 9.22 21.87 4.65
N THR A 200 9.28 20.83 5.49
CA THR A 200 9.46 19.45 5.01
C THR A 200 8.18 18.93 4.35
N LEU A 201 7.03 19.12 5.01
CA LEU A 201 5.72 18.70 4.50
C LEU A 201 5.29 19.44 3.23
N ASP A 202 5.71 20.69 3.05
CA ASP A 202 5.40 21.48 1.84
C ASP A 202 6.13 20.94 0.59
N ILE A 203 7.19 20.13 0.75
CA ILE A 203 8.08 19.70 -0.35
C ILE A 203 8.10 18.18 -0.49
N GLN A 204 8.46 17.47 0.58
CA GLN A 204 8.89 16.08 0.51
C GLN A 204 7.76 15.10 0.14
N PRO A 205 6.51 15.22 0.61
CA PRO A 205 5.44 14.30 0.23
C PRO A 205 5.24 14.21 -1.29
N SER A 206 5.20 15.35 -1.98
CA SER A 206 5.05 15.40 -3.44
C SER A 206 6.25 14.78 -4.19
N GLN A 207 7.47 15.03 -3.72
CA GLN A 207 8.69 14.48 -4.32
C GLN A 207 8.77 12.97 -4.11
N ILE A 208 8.56 12.50 -2.88
CA ILE A 208 8.57 11.07 -2.54
C ILE A 208 7.47 10.34 -3.31
N ASN A 209 6.26 10.90 -3.43
CA ASN A 209 5.23 10.28 -4.27
C ASN A 209 5.64 10.19 -5.75
N THR A 210 6.22 11.27 -6.30
CA THR A 210 6.70 11.25 -7.70
C THR A 210 7.74 10.13 -7.89
N ARG A 211 8.64 9.95 -6.93
CA ARG A 211 9.64 8.88 -6.93
C ARG A 211 9.03 7.50 -6.76
N LEU A 212 8.04 7.35 -5.87
CA LEU A 212 7.26 6.14 -5.67
C LEU A 212 6.63 5.70 -7.01
N ASN A 213 5.83 6.58 -7.63
CA ASN A 213 5.14 6.30 -8.89
C ASN A 213 6.12 6.03 -10.04
N THR A 214 7.23 6.76 -10.11
CA THR A 214 8.28 6.51 -11.12
C THR A 214 8.91 5.13 -10.93
N THR A 215 9.25 4.76 -9.69
CA THR A 215 9.83 3.46 -9.36
C THR A 215 8.85 2.34 -9.65
N ALA A 216 7.57 2.54 -9.30
CA ALA A 216 6.52 1.57 -9.48
C ALA A 216 6.22 1.32 -10.97
N ARG A 217 6.25 2.36 -11.81
CA ARG A 217 6.15 2.24 -13.27
C ARG A 217 7.41 1.67 -13.92
N ALA A 218 8.57 1.92 -13.34
CA ALA A 218 9.85 1.34 -13.79
C ALA A 218 10.00 -0.12 -13.35
N LEU A 219 9.19 -0.57 -12.38
CA LEU A 219 9.21 -1.94 -11.89
C LEU A 219 8.97 -2.90 -13.05
N ARG A 220 10.01 -3.66 -13.41
CA ARG A 220 9.97 -4.59 -14.55
C ARG A 220 9.23 -5.89 -14.25
N LEU A 221 8.21 -5.85 -13.39
CA LEU A 221 7.42 -7.02 -13.02
C LEU A 221 6.75 -7.68 -14.25
N PRO A 222 6.23 -6.95 -15.26
CA PRO A 222 5.74 -7.57 -16.50
C PRO A 222 6.83 -8.35 -17.25
N ALA A 223 8.06 -7.83 -17.31
CA ALA A 223 9.17 -8.52 -17.96
C ALA A 223 9.61 -9.76 -17.16
N LEU A 224 9.64 -9.68 -15.83
CA LEU A 224 9.87 -10.84 -14.97
C LEU A 224 8.81 -11.92 -15.18
N VAL A 225 7.53 -11.53 -15.22
CA VAL A 225 6.41 -12.43 -15.50
C VAL A 225 6.57 -13.09 -16.87
N GLN A 226 6.97 -12.33 -17.89
CA GLN A 226 7.23 -12.87 -19.23
C GLN A 226 8.40 -13.86 -19.24
N ALA A 227 9.50 -13.54 -18.55
CA ALA A 227 10.64 -14.44 -18.40
C ALA A 227 10.22 -15.75 -17.70
N LEU A 228 9.49 -15.66 -16.60
CA LEU A 228 8.97 -16.82 -15.88
C LEU A 228 7.98 -17.64 -16.71
N ALA A 229 7.16 -17.01 -17.54
CA ALA A 229 6.27 -17.69 -18.48
C ALA A 229 7.06 -18.45 -19.56
N GLN A 230 8.17 -17.89 -20.06
CA GLN A 230 9.04 -18.60 -21.00
C GLN A 230 9.73 -19.81 -20.35
N VAL A 231 10.20 -19.67 -19.10
CA VAL A 231 10.71 -20.80 -18.32
C VAL A 231 9.62 -21.87 -18.18
N ARG A 232 8.40 -21.48 -17.82
CA ARG A 232 7.23 -22.36 -17.68
C ARG A 232 6.94 -23.17 -18.95
N ASP A 233 6.92 -22.50 -20.09
CA ASP A 233 6.61 -23.12 -21.37
C ASP A 233 7.72 -24.11 -21.77
N ASN A 234 8.99 -23.82 -21.47
CA ASN A 234 10.12 -24.74 -21.67
C ASN A 234 10.05 -25.96 -20.74
N LEU A 235 9.63 -25.80 -19.49
CA LEU A 235 9.46 -26.90 -18.53
C LEU A 235 8.36 -27.86 -18.95
N SER A 236 7.26 -27.34 -19.49
CA SER A 236 6.11 -28.14 -19.94
C SER A 236 6.47 -29.11 -21.09
N ALA A 237 7.58 -28.85 -21.79
CA ALA A 237 8.10 -29.73 -22.83
C ALA A 237 9.01 -30.86 -22.31
N GLN A 238 9.35 -30.88 -21.01
CA GLN A 238 10.24 -31.88 -20.42
C GLN A 238 9.46 -32.95 -19.63
N PRO A 239 9.37 -34.20 -20.14
CA PRO A 239 8.56 -35.25 -19.52
C PRO A 239 9.13 -35.82 -18.21
N ASP A 240 10.43 -35.60 -17.93
CA ASP A 240 11.14 -36.20 -16.80
C ASP A 240 11.12 -35.33 -15.52
N LEU A 241 10.42 -34.19 -15.54
CA LEU A 241 10.31 -33.29 -14.40
C LEU A 241 9.20 -33.70 -13.44
N ASP A 242 9.38 -33.31 -12.18
CA ASP A 242 8.37 -33.49 -11.12
C ASP A 242 7.10 -32.67 -11.45
N SER A 243 6.02 -33.37 -11.82
CA SER A 243 4.76 -32.76 -12.29
C SER A 243 4.09 -31.88 -11.24
N ASP A 244 4.25 -32.21 -9.96
CA ASP A 244 3.67 -31.46 -8.86
C ASP A 244 4.41 -30.13 -8.69
N LYS A 245 5.74 -30.14 -8.82
CA LYS A 245 6.57 -28.94 -8.78
C LYS A 245 6.37 -28.05 -10.00
N VAL A 246 6.23 -28.63 -11.19
CA VAL A 246 5.86 -27.87 -12.41
C VAL A 246 4.49 -27.19 -12.22
N SER A 247 3.50 -27.92 -11.72
CA SER A 247 2.17 -27.37 -11.44
C SER A 247 2.19 -26.28 -10.37
N GLN A 248 3.02 -26.44 -9.33
CA GLN A 248 3.23 -25.42 -8.29
C GLN A 248 3.87 -24.16 -8.86
N PHE A 249 4.87 -24.32 -9.73
CA PHE A 249 5.49 -23.21 -10.44
C PHE A 249 4.48 -22.46 -11.32
N HIS A 250 3.64 -23.17 -12.08
CA HIS A 250 2.60 -22.56 -12.92
C HIS A 250 1.67 -21.66 -12.11
N ARG A 251 1.16 -22.16 -10.98
CA ARG A 251 0.30 -21.37 -10.08
C ARG A 251 1.01 -20.15 -9.52
N GLY A 252 2.31 -20.26 -9.24
CA GLY A 252 3.11 -19.12 -8.77
C GLY A 252 3.27 -18.04 -9.84
N VAL A 253 3.48 -18.41 -11.10
CA VAL A 253 3.54 -17.46 -12.23
C VAL A 253 2.21 -16.74 -12.39
N ASP A 254 1.08 -17.46 -12.36
CA ASP A 254 -0.25 -16.86 -12.47
C ASP A 254 -0.54 -15.91 -11.29
N ALA A 255 -0.09 -16.26 -10.09
CA ALA A 255 -0.21 -15.38 -8.93
C ALA A 255 0.62 -14.08 -9.09
N LEU A 256 1.83 -14.15 -9.67
CA LEU A 256 2.64 -12.98 -9.99
C LEU A 256 2.00 -12.08 -11.05
N VAL A 257 1.36 -12.66 -12.08
CA VAL A 257 0.58 -11.92 -13.07
C VAL A 257 -0.50 -11.08 -12.37
N ASN A 258 -1.24 -11.70 -11.44
CA ASN A 258 -2.30 -11.03 -10.68
C ASN A 258 -1.76 -9.91 -9.79
N ILE A 259 -0.65 -10.15 -9.08
CA ILE A 259 0.02 -9.13 -8.26
C ILE A 259 0.46 -7.95 -9.13
N SER A 260 1.06 -8.21 -10.30
CA SER A 260 1.49 -7.17 -11.23
C SER A 260 0.34 -6.32 -11.75
N GLY A 261 -0.77 -6.94 -12.13
CA GLY A 261 -1.98 -6.22 -12.57
C GLY A 261 -2.58 -5.37 -11.46
N THR A 262 -2.65 -5.92 -10.24
CA THR A 262 -3.18 -5.22 -9.06
C THR A 262 -2.31 -4.03 -8.69
N LEU A 263 -0.99 -4.18 -8.71
CA LEU A 263 -0.04 -3.11 -8.42
C LEU A 263 -0.22 -1.95 -9.40
N THR A 264 -0.26 -2.25 -10.70
CA THR A 264 -0.45 -1.24 -11.76
C THR A 264 -1.72 -0.44 -11.52
N ALA A 265 -2.85 -1.13 -11.26
CA ALA A 265 -4.12 -0.47 -11.00
C ALA A 265 -4.10 0.41 -9.74
N LEU A 266 -3.47 -0.06 -8.65
CA LEU A 266 -3.36 0.71 -7.40
C LEU A 266 -2.48 1.94 -7.54
N ILE A 267 -1.37 1.87 -8.29
CA ILE A 267 -0.51 3.03 -8.57
C ILE A 267 -1.28 4.08 -9.36
N ASP A 268 -1.99 3.67 -10.41
CA ASP A 268 -2.74 4.59 -11.25
C ASP A 268 -3.89 5.25 -10.46
N ASP A 269 -4.59 4.47 -9.64
CA ASP A 269 -5.63 5.00 -8.74
C ASP A 269 -5.01 5.96 -7.70
N HIS A 270 -3.88 5.62 -7.08
CA HIS A 270 -3.18 6.44 -6.09
C HIS A 270 -2.73 7.78 -6.68
N ASP A 271 -2.06 7.77 -7.84
CA ASP A 271 -1.61 8.99 -8.55
C ASP A 271 -2.80 9.91 -8.88
N GLY A 272 -3.91 9.32 -9.33
CA GLY A 272 -5.15 10.03 -9.60
C GLY A 272 -5.75 10.68 -8.35
N TRP A 273 -5.84 9.94 -7.24
CA TRP A 273 -6.37 10.47 -5.98
C TRP A 273 -5.47 11.52 -5.36
N GLN A 274 -4.16 11.40 -5.50
CA GLN A 274 -3.24 12.43 -5.03
C GLN A 274 -3.42 13.75 -5.79
N ALA A 275 -3.65 13.68 -7.10
CA ALA A 275 -3.95 14.89 -7.88
C ALA A 275 -5.28 15.54 -7.44
N VAL A 276 -6.29 14.72 -7.13
CA VAL A 276 -7.57 15.19 -6.54
C VAL A 276 -7.36 15.83 -5.17
N GLU A 277 -6.55 15.21 -4.31
CA GLU A 277 -6.23 15.71 -2.96
C GLU A 277 -5.53 17.07 -3.00
N ALA A 278 -4.57 17.26 -3.90
CA ALA A 278 -3.88 18.53 -4.07
C ALA A 278 -4.83 19.67 -4.49
N LEU A 279 -5.77 19.38 -5.39
CA LEU A 279 -6.79 20.35 -5.80
C LEU A 279 -7.78 20.63 -4.66
N LEU A 280 -8.20 19.60 -3.93
CA LEU A 280 -9.07 19.74 -2.76
C LEU A 280 -8.46 20.62 -1.68
N LYS A 281 -7.19 20.41 -1.34
CA LYS A 281 -6.46 21.23 -0.36
C LYS A 281 -6.40 22.69 -0.77
N ARG A 282 -6.08 22.97 -2.05
CA ARG A 282 -6.09 24.34 -2.59
C ARG A 282 -7.47 25.00 -2.49
N ILE A 283 -8.54 24.27 -2.82
CA ILE A 283 -9.90 24.79 -2.70
C ILE A 283 -10.21 25.09 -1.22
N GLU A 284 -9.90 24.15 -0.33
CA GLU A 284 -10.11 24.29 1.12
C GLU A 284 -9.40 25.52 1.69
N ASP A 285 -8.14 25.76 1.31
CA ASP A 285 -7.36 26.93 1.72
C ASP A 285 -8.00 28.27 1.29
N MET A 286 -8.72 28.28 0.17
CA MET A 286 -9.40 29.49 -0.34
C MET A 286 -10.84 29.64 0.17
N MET A 287 -11.44 28.57 0.69
CA MET A 287 -12.86 28.53 1.05
C MET A 287 -13.23 29.35 2.29
N GLU A 288 -12.24 29.75 3.08
CA GLU A 288 -12.44 30.71 4.18
C GLU A 288 -12.90 32.08 3.68
N ALA A 289 -12.39 32.52 2.52
CA ALA A 289 -12.72 33.83 1.95
C ALA A 289 -14.06 33.82 1.19
N ASP A 290 -14.24 32.88 0.25
CA ASP A 290 -15.45 32.73 -0.56
C ASP A 290 -15.58 31.31 -1.16
N THR A 291 -16.66 31.03 -1.89
CA THR A 291 -16.90 29.73 -2.56
C THR A 291 -16.51 29.72 -4.04
N GLN A 292 -15.96 30.82 -4.56
CA GLN A 292 -15.75 31.01 -6.00
C GLN A 292 -14.70 30.03 -6.54
N GLU A 293 -13.64 29.75 -5.78
CA GLU A 293 -12.59 28.80 -6.18
C GLU A 293 -13.17 27.39 -6.39
N LEU A 294 -14.08 26.95 -5.52
CA LEU A 294 -14.77 25.67 -5.67
C LEU A 294 -15.65 25.66 -6.92
N GLU A 295 -16.43 26.71 -7.15
CA GLU A 295 -17.30 26.82 -8.33
C GLU A 295 -16.51 26.75 -9.64
N MET A 296 -15.36 27.42 -9.69
CA MET A 296 -14.45 27.41 -10.84
C MET A 296 -13.75 26.06 -11.03
N SER A 297 -13.35 25.41 -9.95
CA SER A 297 -12.57 24.16 -9.99
C SER A 297 -13.42 22.89 -10.04
N TRP A 298 -14.73 22.99 -9.77
CA TRP A 298 -15.64 21.84 -9.71
C TRP A 298 -15.69 20.99 -11.00
N PRO A 299 -15.73 21.57 -12.22
CA PRO A 299 -15.70 20.79 -13.45
C PRO A 299 -14.44 19.93 -13.59
N ASP A 300 -13.28 20.47 -13.22
CA ASP A 300 -12.01 19.76 -13.27
C ASP A 300 -11.96 18.67 -12.20
N LEU A 301 -12.39 18.97 -10.97
CA LEU A 301 -12.45 18.02 -9.87
C LEU A 301 -13.35 16.81 -10.20
N LYS A 302 -14.49 17.04 -10.86
CA LYS A 302 -15.35 15.94 -11.36
C LYS A 302 -14.65 15.13 -12.45
N THR A 303 -14.00 15.79 -13.40
CA THR A 303 -13.30 15.13 -14.50
C THR A 303 -12.18 14.22 -13.99
N MET A 304 -11.47 14.67 -12.94
CA MET A 304 -10.41 13.92 -12.29
C MET A 304 -10.93 12.76 -11.43
N SER A 305 -11.97 12.99 -10.62
CA SER A 305 -12.44 12.00 -9.63
C SER A 305 -13.42 10.95 -10.17
N ALA A 306 -14.18 11.25 -11.23
CA ALA A 306 -15.17 10.30 -11.75
C ALA A 306 -14.56 8.97 -12.26
N PRO A 307 -13.45 8.97 -13.05
CA PRO A 307 -12.84 7.73 -13.52
C PRO A 307 -12.27 6.85 -12.40
N LEU A 308 -11.85 7.45 -11.29
CA LEU A 308 -11.31 6.74 -10.13
C LEU A 308 -12.39 5.93 -9.39
N CYS A 309 -13.65 6.33 -9.54
CA CYS A 309 -14.79 5.66 -8.94
C CYS A 309 -15.60 4.82 -9.94
N SER A 310 -15.48 5.05 -11.25
CA SER A 310 -16.35 4.42 -12.25
C SER A 310 -16.20 2.90 -12.36
N ARG A 311 -15.03 2.37 -11.97
CA ARG A 311 -14.73 0.93 -11.97
C ARG A 311 -15.01 0.26 -10.63
N ARG A 312 -15.47 1.02 -9.63
CA ARG A 312 -15.64 0.58 -8.25
C ARG A 312 -17.11 0.45 -7.90
N THR A 313 -17.48 -0.70 -7.35
CA THR A 313 -18.85 -1.00 -6.89
C THR A 313 -18.94 -1.09 -5.36
N ASP A 314 -17.85 -0.79 -4.65
CA ASP A 314 -17.84 -0.87 -3.20
C ASP A 314 -18.59 0.32 -2.55
N LYS A 315 -19.19 0.05 -1.38
CA LYS A 315 -20.03 1.02 -0.64
C LYS A 315 -19.36 2.42 -0.50
N PRO A 316 -18.05 2.54 -0.20
CA PRO A 316 -17.38 3.84 -0.14
C PRO A 316 -17.38 4.64 -1.45
N ALA A 317 -17.14 3.98 -2.59
CA ALA A 317 -17.15 4.65 -3.89
C ALA A 317 -18.56 5.17 -4.25
N ILE A 318 -19.59 4.37 -3.96
CA ILE A 318 -20.99 4.77 -4.15
C ILE A 318 -21.34 5.98 -3.25
N ALA A 319 -20.91 5.95 -1.99
CA ALA A 319 -21.14 7.06 -1.07
C ALA A 319 -20.46 8.35 -1.54
N PHE A 320 -19.22 8.27 -2.03
CA PHE A 320 -18.50 9.41 -2.61
C PHE A 320 -19.23 10.00 -3.82
N LEU A 321 -19.68 9.17 -4.76
CA LEU A 321 -20.43 9.64 -5.94
C LEU A 321 -21.74 10.33 -5.54
N LYS A 322 -22.39 9.89 -4.46
CA LYS A 322 -23.56 10.55 -3.90
C LYS A 322 -23.22 11.93 -3.31
N GLU A 323 -22.13 12.06 -2.56
CA GLU A 323 -21.67 13.37 -2.07
C GLU A 323 -21.28 14.30 -3.23
N ALA A 324 -20.71 13.75 -4.31
CA ALA A 324 -20.40 14.52 -5.52
C ALA A 324 -21.65 15.13 -6.16
N ALA A 325 -22.70 14.32 -6.36
CA ALA A 325 -23.97 14.80 -6.88
C ALA A 325 -24.63 15.84 -5.94
N THR A 326 -24.58 15.60 -4.63
CA THR A 326 -25.12 16.54 -3.63
C THR A 326 -24.39 17.89 -3.67
N LEU A 327 -23.07 17.87 -3.82
CA LEU A 327 -22.26 19.08 -3.92
C LEU A 327 -22.58 19.86 -5.20
N GLU A 328 -22.76 19.18 -6.33
CA GLU A 328 -23.16 19.80 -7.59
C GLU A 328 -24.51 20.53 -7.50
N GLU A 329 -25.51 19.88 -6.92
CA GLU A 329 -26.82 20.51 -6.69
C GLU A 329 -26.71 21.71 -5.73
N THR A 330 -25.85 21.59 -4.71
CA THR A 330 -25.67 22.65 -3.72
C THR A 330 -24.96 23.87 -4.29
N ILE A 331 -23.95 23.67 -5.14
CA ILE A 331 -23.27 24.74 -5.89
C ILE A 331 -24.29 25.53 -6.72
N ALA A 332 -25.20 24.85 -7.42
CA ALA A 332 -26.25 25.51 -8.21
C ALA A 332 -27.23 26.34 -7.37
N SER A 333 -27.36 26.06 -6.07
CA SER A 333 -28.24 26.79 -5.15
C SER A 333 -27.66 28.11 -4.60
N ALA A 334 -26.37 28.40 -4.87
CA ALA A 334 -25.66 29.63 -4.48
C ALA A 334 -25.77 30.01 -2.99
N ASN A 335 -25.88 29.02 -2.09
CA ASN A 335 -25.88 29.24 -0.64
C ASN A 335 -24.50 28.89 -0.05
N PRO A 336 -23.66 29.89 0.31
CA PRO A 336 -22.27 29.66 0.69
C PRO A 336 -22.09 28.70 1.88
N ASP A 337 -22.95 28.78 2.90
CA ASP A 337 -22.83 27.93 4.09
C ASP A 337 -23.17 26.47 3.78
N ARG A 338 -24.17 26.25 2.92
CA ARG A 338 -24.50 24.90 2.45
C ARG A 338 -23.41 24.34 1.54
N ILE A 339 -22.85 25.16 0.67
CA ILE A 339 -21.73 24.79 -0.21
C ILE A 339 -20.54 24.34 0.64
N ARG A 340 -20.15 25.12 1.65
CA ARG A 340 -19.08 24.76 2.59
C ARG A 340 -19.32 23.42 3.26
N LYS A 341 -20.51 23.20 3.82
CA LYS A 341 -20.85 21.95 4.49
C LYS A 341 -20.83 20.74 3.54
N SER A 342 -21.37 20.91 2.32
CA SER A 342 -21.38 19.84 1.32
C SER A 342 -19.98 19.55 0.80
N PHE A 343 -19.14 20.57 0.63
CA PHE A 343 -17.73 20.41 0.27
C PHE A 343 -16.96 19.62 1.33
N LEU A 344 -17.09 19.97 2.61
CA LEU A 344 -16.42 19.24 3.69
C LEU A 344 -16.83 17.76 3.71
N SER A 345 -18.09 17.46 3.43
CA SER A 345 -18.58 16.08 3.32
C SER A 345 -17.95 15.34 2.13
N TYR A 346 -17.90 15.98 0.95
CA TYR A 346 -17.20 15.47 -0.24
C TYR A 346 -15.70 15.24 0.04
N ARG A 347 -15.02 16.24 0.58
CA ARG A 347 -13.59 16.23 0.99
C ARG A 347 -13.29 15.07 1.93
N THR A 348 -14.13 14.87 2.94
CA THR A 348 -13.99 13.77 3.90
C THR A 348 -14.11 12.40 3.21
N ARG A 349 -15.07 12.24 2.28
CA ARG A 349 -15.23 10.99 1.52
C ARG A 349 -14.06 10.74 0.56
N ALA A 350 -13.57 11.78 -0.11
CA ALA A 350 -12.39 11.70 -0.96
C ALA A 350 -11.17 11.22 -0.16
N GLY A 351 -10.90 11.84 0.99
CA GLY A 351 -9.81 11.44 1.88
C GLY A 351 -9.94 10.00 2.37
N GLN A 352 -11.13 9.54 2.72
CA GLN A 352 -11.38 8.15 3.11
C GLN A 352 -11.08 7.14 1.98
N LEU A 353 -11.45 7.47 0.74
CA LEU A 353 -11.15 6.63 -0.42
C LEU A 353 -9.66 6.59 -0.71
N PHE A 354 -9.01 7.76 -0.71
CA PHE A 354 -7.58 7.86 -0.95
C PHE A 354 -6.79 7.08 0.11
N TYR A 355 -7.11 7.26 1.40
CA TYR A 355 -6.50 6.50 2.50
C TYR A 355 -6.59 4.99 2.29
N ARG A 356 -7.74 4.48 1.83
CA ARG A 356 -7.91 3.04 1.59
C ARG A 356 -7.01 2.53 0.46
N ILE A 357 -6.90 3.29 -0.63
CA ILE A 357 -6.03 2.95 -1.75
C ILE A 357 -4.56 2.98 -1.31
N ASP A 358 -4.19 3.97 -0.51
CA ASP A 358 -2.85 4.07 0.07
C ASP A 358 -2.51 2.87 0.97
N VAL A 359 -3.45 2.43 1.82
CA VAL A 359 -3.32 1.22 2.65
C VAL A 359 -3.22 -0.05 1.80
N ASP A 360 -4.06 -0.19 0.77
CA ASP A 360 -4.01 -1.34 -0.14
C ASP A 360 -2.67 -1.40 -0.91
N LEU A 361 -2.16 -0.25 -1.35
CA LEU A 361 -0.85 -0.15 -1.99
C LEU A 361 0.28 -0.51 -1.01
N LYS A 362 0.24 -0.02 0.24
CA LYS A 362 1.24 -0.37 1.27
C LYS A 362 1.27 -1.87 1.50
N ARG A 363 0.09 -2.48 1.66
CA ARG A 363 -0.05 -3.93 1.85
C ARG A 363 0.55 -4.69 0.67
N LEU A 364 0.25 -4.28 -0.55
CA LEU A 364 0.77 -4.95 -1.75
C LEU A 364 2.29 -4.80 -1.90
N CYS A 365 2.86 -3.64 -1.59
CA CYS A 365 4.32 -3.46 -1.55
C CYS A 365 4.97 -4.38 -0.50
N GLY A 366 4.37 -4.53 0.68
CA GLY A 366 4.83 -5.47 1.71
C GLY A 366 4.70 -6.94 1.27
N GLU A 367 3.66 -7.27 0.52
CA GLU A 367 3.47 -8.59 -0.11
C GLU A 367 4.54 -8.86 -1.17
N LEU A 368 4.84 -7.89 -2.03
CA LEU A 368 5.90 -7.99 -3.04
C LEU A 368 7.28 -8.21 -2.42
N ARG A 369 7.61 -7.52 -1.31
CA ARG A 369 8.88 -7.77 -0.58
C ARG A 369 9.02 -9.24 -0.16
N LYS A 370 7.93 -9.88 0.26
CA LYS A 370 7.94 -11.32 0.64
C LYS A 370 8.18 -12.25 -0.56
N VAL A 371 7.85 -11.80 -1.78
CA VAL A 371 8.19 -12.52 -3.03
C VAL A 371 9.67 -12.32 -3.40
N GLY A 372 10.24 -11.17 -3.06
CA GLY A 372 11.65 -10.85 -3.33
C GLY A 372 12.63 -11.84 -2.72
N GLU A 373 12.36 -12.35 -1.50
CA GLU A 373 13.25 -13.31 -0.84
C GLU A 373 13.37 -14.66 -1.59
N PRO A 374 12.27 -15.36 -1.94
CA PRO A 374 12.31 -16.53 -2.82
C PRO A 374 13.00 -16.24 -4.17
N LEU A 375 12.77 -15.07 -4.76
CA LEU A 375 13.40 -14.65 -6.01
C LEU A 375 14.93 -14.57 -5.87
N ALA A 376 15.40 -13.92 -4.81
CA ALA A 376 16.83 -13.83 -4.48
C ALA A 376 17.43 -15.22 -4.16
N SER A 377 16.65 -16.12 -3.56
CA SER A 377 17.10 -17.50 -3.32
C SER A 377 17.32 -18.27 -4.62
N VAL A 378 16.41 -18.16 -5.58
CA VAL A 378 16.55 -18.78 -6.91
C VAL A 378 17.80 -18.26 -7.62
N LEU A 379 18.06 -16.95 -7.54
CA LEU A 379 19.25 -16.32 -8.10
C LEU A 379 20.56 -16.90 -7.53
N ARG A 380 20.66 -17.06 -6.20
CA ARG A 380 21.84 -17.63 -5.54
C ARG A 380 22.13 -19.07 -5.95
N MET A 381 21.12 -19.83 -6.39
CA MET A 381 21.31 -21.21 -6.87
C MET A 381 21.87 -21.29 -8.29
N THR A 382 21.95 -20.16 -9.00
CA THR A 382 22.53 -20.03 -10.34
C THR A 382 23.93 -19.45 -10.34
N GLU A 383 24.46 -19.11 -9.16
CA GLU A 383 25.87 -18.78 -8.90
C GLU A 383 26.69 -20.05 -8.66
#